data_AF-A0A958KLP1-F1
#
_entry.id   AF-A0A958KLP1-F1
#
_cell.length_a   1.000
_cell.length_b   1.000
_cell.length_c   1.000
_cell.angle_alpha   90.00
_cell.angle_beta   90.00
_cell.angle_gamma   90.00
#
_symmetry.space_group_name_H-M   'P 1'
#
loop_
_entity.id
_entity.type
_entity.pdbx_description
1 polymer ?
#
loop_
_entity_poly.entity_id
_entity_poly.type
_entity_poly.pdbx_seq_one_letter_code
_entity_poly.pdbx_strand_id
1 'polypeptide(L)' 'MSIAAIILSILTIISSLGVIGCANPLNSALCLVLTLFFVAAHYAMMGAHFVAAIQVLVYAGAIMVLV' A
#
# COMPACT_ATOMS: atom_id res chain seq x y z
N MET A 1 -18.06 10.94 -3.03
CA MET A 1 -16.61 10.71 -3.19
C MET A 1 -15.90 11.48 -2.09
N SER A 2 -15.39 10.81 -1.06
CA SER A 2 -14.80 11.50 0.10
C SER A 2 -13.41 12.06 -0.25
N ILE A 3 -13.10 13.28 0.18
CA ILE A 3 -11.80 13.95 -0.06
C ILE A 3 -10.63 13.07 0.40
N ALA A 4 -10.79 12.37 1.52
CA ALA A 4 -9.80 11.41 2.04
C ALA A 4 -9.45 10.30 1.03
N ALA A 5 -10.43 9.81 0.24
CA ALA A 5 -10.19 8.76 -0.75
C ALA A 5 -9.34 9.28 -1.91
N ILE A 6 -9.56 10.53 -2.34
CA ILE A 6 -8.79 11.16 -3.43
C ILE A 6 -7.34 11.34 -3.00
N ILE A 7 -7.11 11.87 -1.80
CA ILE A 7 -5.76 12.05 -1.23
C ILE A 7 -5.06 10.68 -1.16
N LEU A 8 -5.76 9.67 -0.65
CA LEU A 8 -5.22 8.32 -0.51
C LEU A 8 -4.87 7.69 -1.88
N SER A 9 -5.72 7.88 -2.90
CA SER A 9 -5.44 7.40 -4.27
C SER A 9 -4.20 8.06 -4.86
N ILE A 10 -4.04 9.38 -4.71
CA ILE A 10 -2.85 10.10 -5.16
C ILE A 10 -1.60 9.56 -4.46
N LEU A 11 -1.68 9.35 -3.15
CA LEU A 11 -0.57 8.85 -2.34
C LEU A 11 -0.18 7.41 -2.74
N THR A 12 -1.16 6.57 -3.04
CA THR A 12 -0.98 5.20 -3.56
C THR A 12 -0.26 5.20 -4.91
N ILE A 13 -0.64 6.11 -5.81
CA ILE A 13 0.00 6.22 -7.13
C ILE A 13 1.45 6.65 -6.97
N ILE A 14 1.71 7.70 -6.17
CA ILE A 14 3.07 8.20 -5.93
C ILE A 14 3.97 7.11 -5.32
N SER A 15 3.49 6.38 -4.31
CA SER A 15 4.26 5.30 -3.70
C SER A 15 4.52 4.15 -4.69
N SER A 16 3.54 3.81 -5.53
CA SER A 16 3.69 2.74 -6.55
C SER A 16 4.72 3.08 -7.63
N LEU A 17 4.78 4.36 -8.04
CA LEU A 17 5.82 4.84 -8.95
C LEU A 17 7.20 4.76 -8.29
N GLY A 18 7.26 5.02 -6.98
CA GLY A 18 8.48 4.86 -6.17
C GLY A 18 9.03 3.42 -6.20
N VAL A 19 8.16 2.40 -6.22
CA VAL A 19 8.57 0.99 -6.29
C VAL A 19 9.39 0.71 -7.55
N ILE A 20 8.93 1.21 -8.69
CA ILE A 20 9.56 0.95 -10.00
C ILE A 20 10.74 1.91 -10.26
N GLY A 21 10.66 3.14 -9.72
CA GLY A 21 11.68 4.17 -9.91
C GLY A 21 12.90 4.05 -8.99
N CYS A 22 12.81 3.31 -7.88
CA CYS A 22 13.91 3.17 -6.93
C CYS A 22 14.94 2.12 -7.40
N ALA A 23 16.18 2.56 -7.63
CA ALA A 23 17.30 1.66 -7.97
C ALA A 23 17.78 0.79 -6.79
N ASN A 24 17.56 1.25 -5.56
CA ASN A 24 17.94 0.49 -4.36
C ASN A 24 16.78 -0.43 -3.94
N PRO A 25 17.00 -1.76 -3.83
CA PRO A 25 15.96 -2.73 -3.49
C PRO A 25 15.29 -2.44 -2.14
N LEU A 26 16.03 -1.93 -1.15
CA LEU A 26 15.46 -1.59 0.16
C LEU A 26 14.45 -0.43 0.04
N ASN A 27 14.78 0.61 -0.73
CA ASN A 27 13.88 1.74 -0.94
C ASN A 27 12.65 1.33 -1.76
N SER A 28 12.84 0.47 -2.77
CA SER A 28 11.74 -0.10 -3.54
C SER A 28 10.79 -0.92 -2.65
N ALA A 29 11.33 -1.76 -1.76
CA ALA A 29 10.55 -2.54 -0.81
C ALA A 29 9.76 -1.65 0.17
N LEU A 30 10.38 -0.58 0.70
CA LEU A 30 9.69 0.38 1.57
C LEU A 30 8.56 1.13 0.84
N CYS A 31 8.79 1.56 -0.40
CA CYS A 31 7.74 2.13 -1.25
C CYS A 31 6.60 1.15 -1.52
N LEU A 32 6.91 -0.14 -1.65
CA LEU A 32 5.92 -1.18 -1.90
C LEU A 32 5.09 -1.45 -0.64
N VAL A 33 5.73 -1.53 0.54
CA VAL A 33 5.04 -1.61 1.83
C VAL A 33 4.07 -0.43 2.01
N LEU A 34 4.51 0.80 1.75
CA LEU A 34 3.65 1.99 1.80
C LEU A 34 2.46 1.89 0.85
N THR A 35 2.69 1.43 -0.38
CA THR A 35 1.62 1.22 -1.37
C THR A 35 0.58 0.22 -0.86
N LEU A 36 1.02 -0.90 -0.28
CA LEU A 36 0.11 -1.91 0.28
C LEU A 36 -0.71 -1.39 1.46
N PHE A 37 -0.12 -0.52 2.30
CA PHE A 37 -0.86 0.15 3.38
C PHE A 37 -1.94 1.09 2.86
N PHE A 38 -1.66 1.87 1.81
CA PHE A 38 -2.68 2.75 1.22
C PHE A 38 -3.81 1.97 0.55
N VAL A 39 -3.49 0.84 -0.09
CA VAL A 39 -4.50 -0.10 -0.61
C VAL A 39 -5.36 -0.68 0.51
N ALA A 40 -4.78 -1.07 1.64
CA ALA A 40 -5.52 -1.53 2.81
C ALA A 40 -6.47 -0.45 3.36
N ALA A 41 -6.01 0.80 3.42
CA ALA A 41 -6.87 1.93 3.79
C ALA A 41 -8.02 2.14 2.79
N HIS A 42 -7.80 1.90 1.50
CA HIS A 42 -8.86 1.93 0.48
C HIS A 42 -9.92 0.84 0.75
N TYR A 43 -9.49 -0.38 1.08
CA TYR A 43 -10.39 -1.46 1.48
C TYR A 43 -11.19 -1.11 2.74
N ALA A 44 -10.56 -0.51 3.75
CA ALA A 44 -11.25 -0.05 4.95
C ALA A 44 -12.31 1.02 4.63
N MET A 45 -11.99 1.99 3.77
CA MET A 45 -12.94 3.03 3.34
C MET A 45 -14.13 2.47 2.56
N MET A 46 -13.95 1.37 1.83
CA MET A 46 -15.02 0.65 1.13
C MET A 46 -15.84 -0.28 2.04
N GLY A 47 -15.51 -0.36 3.34
CA GLY A 47 -16.17 -1.25 4.30
C GLY A 47 -15.63 -2.68 4.30
N ALA A 48 -14.59 -2.98 3.50
CA ALA A 48 -13.97 -4.29 3.39
C ALA A 48 -12.87 -4.49 4.47
N HIS A 49 -13.26 -4.43 5.75
CA HIS A 49 -12.35 -4.45 6.89
C HIS A 49 -11.52 -5.74 6.99
N PHE A 50 -12.13 -6.90 6.72
CA PHE A 50 -11.42 -8.18 6.72
C PHE A 50 -10.31 -8.22 5.66
N VAL A 51 -10.64 -7.78 4.44
CA VAL A 51 -9.67 -7.72 3.32
C VAL A 51 -8.56 -6.71 3.64
N ALA A 52 -8.90 -5.56 4.23
CA ALA A 52 -7.91 -4.58 4.69
C ALA A 52 -6.94 -5.17 5.72
N ALA A 53 -7.45 -5.94 6.69
CA ALA A 53 -6.62 -6.59 7.70
C ALA A 53 -5.68 -7.65 7.07
N ILE A 54 -6.20 -8.50 6.18
CA ILE A 54 -5.38 -9.50 5.47
C ILE A 54 -4.34 -8.84 4.57
N GLN A 55 -4.65 -7.70 3.94
CA GLN A 55 -3.70 -6.92 3.16
C GLN A 55 -2.47 -6.51 3.98
N VAL A 56 -2.69 -6.04 5.22
CA VAL A 56 -1.60 -5.67 6.11
C VAL A 56 -0.87 -6.89 6.65
N LEU A 57 -1.59 -7.90 7.14
CA LEU A 57 -0.99 -9.05 7.80
C LEU A 57 -0.22 -9.96 6.85
N VAL A 58 -0.77 -10.22 5.66
CA VAL A 58 -0.21 -11.22 4.73
C VAL A 58 0.66 -10.55 3.67
N TYR A 59 0.14 -9.55 2.94
CA TYR A 59 0.92 -8.94 1.86
C TYR A 59 2.03 -8.05 2.41
N ALA A 60 1.71 -7.08 3.28
CA ALA A 60 2.73 -6.19 3.85
C ALA A 60 3.56 -6.89 4.94
N GLY A 61 2.95 -7.77 5.75
CA GLY A 61 3.58 -8.38 6.91
C GLY A 61 4.37 -9.67 6.65
N ALA A 62 3.96 -10.52 5.70
CA ALA A 62 4.61 -11.80 5.45
C ALA A 62 5.34 -11.82 4.10
N ILE A 63 4.64 -11.55 3.00
CA ILE A 63 5.20 -11.68 1.65
C ILE A 63 6.32 -10.65 1.42
N MET A 64 6.08 -9.38 1.78
CA MET A 64 7.06 -8.32 1.58
C MET A 64 8.33 -8.45 2.42
N VAL A 65 8.26 -9.07 3.60
CA VAL A 65 9.43 -9.26 4.48
C VAL A 65 10.39 -10.31 3.93
N LEU A 66 9.91 -11.17 3.03
CA LEU A 66 10.71 -12.23 2.39
C LEU A 66 11.46 -11.75 1.14
N VAL A 67 11.21 -10.52 0.67
CA VAL A 67 11.81 -9.89 -0.52
C VAL A 67 13.04 -9.10 -0.13
#